data_AF-A0A1V9HKZ9-F1
#
_entry.id   AF-A0A1V9HKZ9-F1
#
_cell.length_a   1.000
_cell.length_b   1.000
_cell.length_c   1.000
_cell.angle_alpha   90.00
_cell.angle_beta   90.00
_cell.angle_gamma   90.00
#
_symmetry.space_group_name_H-M   'P 1'
#
loop_
_entity.id
_entity.type
_entity.pdbx_description
1 polymer ?
#
loop_
_entity_poly.entity_id
_entity_poly.type
_entity_poly.pdbx_seq_one_letter_code
_entity_poly.pdbx_strand_id
1 'polypeptide(L)'
;MPLPACAGRALRTLACADVDSLIAELHAAGGNAEVEMVLLDSGDLPLSERSCARALRAAVDALPTPYIELHSDAAQELEPWLHAQHAPLAVVIAPHDAPRAYAMSLGIAARCLPPMHAPLRVAA
;
A
#
# COMPACT_ATOMS: atom_id res chain seq x y z
N MET A 1 -15.05 -16.65 11.27
CA MET A 1 -13.69 -16.29 11.71
C MET A 1 -13.60 -14.77 11.73
N PRO A 2 -12.92 -14.15 12.72
CA PRO A 2 -12.65 -12.72 12.68
C PRO A 2 -11.80 -12.40 11.44
N LEU A 3 -12.08 -11.27 10.79
CA LEU A 3 -11.26 -10.77 9.69
C LEU A 3 -9.85 -10.45 10.23
N PRO A 4 -8.79 -10.65 9.44
CA PRO A 4 -7.46 -10.22 9.84
C PRO A 4 -7.47 -8.72 10.15
N ALA A 5 -6.65 -8.29 11.10
CA ALA A 5 -6.63 -6.90 11.55
C ALA A 5 -5.21 -6.38 11.75
N CYS A 6 -5.01 -5.08 11.50
CA CYS A 6 -3.77 -4.35 11.71
C CYS A 6 -4.06 -3.12 12.57
N ALA A 7 -3.44 -3.03 13.76
CA ALA A 7 -3.68 -1.94 14.72
C ALA A 7 -5.17 -1.66 15.00
N GLY A 8 -5.98 -2.72 15.13
CA GLY A 8 -7.42 -2.63 15.39
C GLY A 8 -8.30 -2.40 14.16
N ARG A 9 -7.73 -2.19 12.97
CA ARG A 9 -8.47 -1.98 11.72
C ARG A 9 -8.62 -3.26 10.93
N ALA A 10 -9.72 -3.39 10.20
CA ALA A 10 -9.92 -4.51 9.30
C ALA A 10 -8.88 -4.50 8.17
N LEU A 11 -8.18 -5.61 7.99
CA LEU A 11 -7.28 -5.82 6.88
C LEU A 11 -8.05 -6.52 5.75
N ARG A 12 -8.08 -5.88 4.57
CA ARG A 12 -8.64 -6.46 3.34
C ARG A 12 -7.50 -6.75 2.38
N THR A 13 -7.36 -8.00 1.97
CA THR A 13 -6.35 -8.42 0.99
C THR A 13 -7.05 -8.66 -0.34
N LEU A 14 -6.48 -8.08 -1.40
CA LEU A 14 -6.97 -8.20 -2.76
C LEU A 14 -5.80 -8.69 -3.62
N ALA A 15 -5.99 -9.79 -4.33
CA ALA A 15 -5.01 -10.29 -5.29
C ALA A 15 -5.43 -9.80 -6.68
N CYS A 16 -4.60 -8.96 -7.28
CA CYS A 16 -4.79 -8.47 -8.65
C CYS A 16 -4.07 -9.42 -9.60
N ALA A 17 -4.73 -9.80 -10.70
CA ALA A 17 -4.17 -10.74 -11.68
C ALA A 17 -3.33 -10.04 -12.75
N ASP A 18 -3.51 -8.73 -12.90
CA ASP A 18 -2.91 -7.88 -13.92
C ASP A 18 -2.85 -6.41 -13.45
N VAL A 19 -2.15 -5.56 -14.20
CA VAL A 19 -2.03 -4.13 -13.89
C VAL A 19 -3.36 -3.38 -13.96
N ASP A 20 -4.29 -3.80 -14.82
CA ASP A 20 -5.58 -3.13 -14.96
C ASP A 20 -6.47 -3.34 -13.73
N SER A 21 -6.48 -4.57 -13.18
CA SER A 21 -7.15 -4.88 -11.91
C SER A 21 -6.49 -4.15 -10.74
N LEU A 22 -5.15 -4.02 -10.73
CA LEU A 22 -4.45 -3.20 -9.73
C LEU A 22 -4.86 -1.73 -9.78
N ILE A 23 -4.91 -1.13 -10.98
CA ILE A 23 -5.35 0.26 -11.19
C ILE A 23 -6.79 0.44 -10.72
N ALA A 24 -7.68 -0.49 -11.05
CA ALA A 24 -9.08 -0.44 -10.64
C ALA A 24 -9.23 -0.47 -9.11
N GLU A 25 -8.48 -1.34 -8.41
CA GLU A 25 -8.52 -1.42 -6.95
C GLU A 25 -7.90 -0.19 -6.27
N LEU A 26 -6.85 0.39 -6.85
CA LEU A 26 -6.30 1.66 -6.36
C LEU A 26 -7.32 2.80 -6.48
N HIS A 27 -8.06 2.88 -7.58
CA HIS A 27 -9.16 3.84 -7.72
C HIS A 27 -10.30 3.55 -6.73
N ALA A 28 -10.67 2.29 -6.52
CA ALA A 28 -11.69 1.91 -5.56
C ALA A 28 -11.28 2.26 -4.11
N ALA A 29 -10.00 2.08 -3.77
CA ALA A 29 -9.43 2.52 -2.51
C ALA A 29 -9.48 4.04 -2.36
N GLY A 30 -9.09 4.78 -3.40
CA GLY A 30 -9.12 6.26 -3.39
C GLY A 30 -10.52 6.86 -3.27
N GLY A 31 -11.55 6.16 -3.77
CA GLY A 31 -12.95 6.54 -3.63
C GLY A 31 -13.59 6.14 -2.28
N ASN A 32 -12.88 5.41 -1.43
CA ASN A 32 -13.42 4.87 -0.19
C ASN A 32 -12.81 5.54 1.04
N ALA A 33 -13.60 6.39 1.71
CA ALA A 33 -13.17 7.13 2.90
C ALA A 33 -12.80 6.23 4.10
N GLU A 34 -13.19 4.96 4.11
CA GLU A 34 -12.84 4.00 5.17
C GLU A 34 -11.45 3.38 4.98
N VAL A 35 -10.81 3.58 3.82
CA VAL A 35 -9.44 3.11 3.61
C VAL A 35 -8.50 4.15 4.22
N GLU A 36 -7.80 3.78 5.30
CA GLU A 36 -6.87 4.69 6.00
C GLU A 36 -5.42 4.58 5.49
N MET A 37 -5.07 3.47 4.82
CA MET A 37 -3.74 3.20 4.28
C MET A 37 -3.78 2.08 3.25
N VAL A 38 -2.90 2.15 2.25
CA VAL A 38 -2.72 1.11 1.23
C VAL A 38 -1.34 0.45 1.39
N LEU A 39 -1.29 -0.88 1.34
CA LEU A 39 -0.07 -1.66 1.13
C LEU A 39 -0.04 -2.08 -0.33
N LEU A 40 0.91 -1.56 -1.11
CA LEU A 40 1.03 -1.78 -2.54
C LEU A 40 2.16 -2.76 -2.82
N ASP A 41 1.79 -4.01 -3.12
CA ASP A 41 2.67 -5.00 -3.73
C ASP A 41 2.30 -5.10 -5.20
N SER A 42 3.13 -4.52 -6.08
CA SER A 42 2.90 -4.55 -7.52
C SER A 42 3.35 -5.86 -8.17
N GLY A 43 4.05 -6.73 -7.42
CA GLY A 43 4.73 -7.87 -7.99
C GLY A 43 5.78 -7.48 -9.04
N ASP A 44 6.11 -8.44 -9.89
CA ASP A 44 7.01 -8.24 -11.02
C ASP A 44 6.23 -7.72 -12.24
N LEU A 45 6.09 -6.40 -12.36
CA LEU A 45 5.44 -5.78 -13.51
C LEU A 45 6.39 -5.83 -14.73
N PRO A 46 6.06 -6.58 -15.79
CA PRO A 46 6.93 -6.67 -16.96
C PRO A 46 7.04 -5.33 -17.68
N LEU A 47 8.16 -5.11 -18.39
CA LEU A 47 8.43 -3.87 -19.12
C LEU A 47 7.32 -3.48 -20.13
N SER A 48 6.57 -4.44 -20.65
CA SER A 48 5.40 -4.22 -21.53
C SER A 48 4.29 -3.41 -20.86
N GLU A 49 4.17 -3.49 -19.53
CA GLU A 49 3.15 -2.78 -18.74
C GLU A 49 3.52 -1.33 -18.45
N ARG A 50 4.72 -0.87 -18.87
CA ARG A 50 5.06 0.57 -18.86
C ARG A 50 4.10 1.41 -19.70
N SER A 51 3.38 0.80 -20.65
CA SER A 51 2.28 1.46 -21.37
C SER A 51 1.17 1.95 -20.41
N CYS A 52 0.94 1.22 -19.32
CA CYS A 52 -0.01 1.56 -18.26
C CYS A 52 0.58 2.50 -17.19
N ALA A 53 1.87 2.85 -17.25
CA ALA A 53 2.53 3.68 -16.23
C ALA A 53 1.82 5.00 -15.95
N ARG A 54 1.24 5.65 -16.97
CA ARG A 54 0.47 6.88 -16.78
C ARG A 54 -0.81 6.65 -15.97
N ALA A 55 -1.53 5.57 -16.25
CA ALA A 55 -2.76 5.23 -15.57
C ALA A 55 -2.48 4.77 -14.14
N LEU A 56 -1.45 3.92 -13.94
CA LEU A 56 -0.99 3.51 -12.62
C LEU A 56 -0.54 4.71 -11.78
N ARG A 57 0.24 5.63 -12.36
CA ARG A 57 0.63 6.87 -11.66
C ARG A 57 -0.61 7.67 -11.25
N ALA A 58 -1.55 7.87 -12.17
CA ALA A 58 -2.77 8.63 -11.87
C ALA A 58 -3.59 7.98 -10.73
N ALA A 59 -3.64 6.65 -10.67
CA ALA A 59 -4.32 5.93 -9.60
C ALA A 59 -3.62 6.09 -8.25
N VAL A 60 -2.28 5.97 -8.20
CA VAL A 60 -1.47 6.20 -6.99
C VAL A 60 -1.59 7.65 -6.53
N ASP A 61 -1.46 8.62 -7.44
CA ASP A 61 -1.55 10.05 -7.15
C ASP A 61 -2.93 10.46 -6.61
N ALA A 62 -3.99 9.74 -6.99
CA ALA A 62 -5.34 9.99 -6.56
C ALA A 62 -5.68 9.40 -5.18
N LEU A 63 -4.79 8.63 -4.56
CA LEU A 63 -5.02 8.12 -3.21
C LEU A 63 -5.06 9.28 -2.21
N PRO A 64 -6.16 9.46 -1.46
CA PRO A 64 -6.25 10.48 -0.41
C PRO A 64 -5.46 10.07 0.85
N THR A 65 -5.03 8.80 0.91
CA THR A 65 -4.38 8.18 2.06
C THR A 65 -2.95 7.75 1.73
N PRO A 66 -2.07 7.69 2.73
CA PRO A 66 -0.72 7.20 2.53
C PRO A 66 -0.70 5.76 2.03
N TYR A 67 0.40 5.41 1.35
CA TYR A 67 0.68 4.05 0.92
C TYR A 67 2.11 3.64 1.28
N ILE A 68 2.34 2.32 1.38
CA ILE A 68 3.64 1.69 1.56
C ILE A 68 3.84 0.76 0.36
N GLU A 69 5.03 0.82 -0.25
CA GLU A 69 5.40 -0.10 -1.32
C GLU A 69 6.11 -1.35 -0.77
N LEU A 70 5.83 -2.49 -1.37
CA LEU A 70 6.43 -3.78 -1.04
C LEU A 70 7.01 -4.40 -2.29
N HIS A 71 8.26 -4.83 -2.21
CA HIS A 71 8.97 -5.46 -3.32
C HIS A 71 9.77 -6.68 -2.87
N SER A 72 9.84 -7.67 -3.75
CA SER A 72 10.69 -8.85 -3.58
C SER A 72 12.08 -8.66 -4.17
N ASP A 73 12.29 -7.62 -4.97
CA ASP A 73 13.56 -7.22 -5.57
C ASP A 73 13.61 -5.68 -5.69
N ALA A 74 14.77 -5.06 -5.50
CA ALA A 74 14.93 -3.62 -5.67
C ALA A 74 14.69 -3.15 -7.12
N ALA A 75 14.86 -4.04 -8.10
CA ALA A 75 14.54 -3.74 -9.49
C ALA A 75 13.02 -3.53 -9.75
N GLN A 76 12.16 -3.94 -8.80
CA GLN A 76 10.70 -3.79 -8.88
C GLN A 76 10.21 -2.43 -8.37
N GLU A 77 11.08 -1.61 -7.77
CA GLU A 77 10.72 -0.29 -7.28
C GLU A 77 9.99 0.53 -8.36
N LEU A 78 8.92 1.21 -7.96
CA LEU A 78 8.07 1.95 -8.88
C LEU A 78 8.65 3.33 -9.20
N GLU A 79 9.28 4.00 -8.22
CA GLU A 79 9.80 5.37 -8.37
C GLU A 79 10.60 5.59 -9.67
N PRO A 80 11.58 4.72 -10.03
CA PRO A 80 12.49 4.98 -11.15
C PRO A 80 11.82 5.14 -12.52
N TRP A 81 10.55 4.75 -12.66
CA TRP A 81 9.82 4.82 -13.92
C TRP A 81 8.38 5.31 -13.78
N LEU A 82 7.76 5.17 -12.61
CA LEU A 82 6.39 5.62 -12.35
C LEU A 82 6.36 7.13 -12.06
N HIS A 83 7.32 7.64 -11.28
CA HIS A 83 7.40 9.04 -10.84
C HIS A 83 6.06 9.59 -10.32
N ALA A 84 5.51 8.95 -9.28
CA ALA A 84 4.31 9.44 -8.60
C ALA A 84 4.57 10.82 -7.95
N GLN A 85 3.54 11.66 -7.88
CA GLN A 85 3.59 12.98 -7.25
C GLN A 85 3.82 12.88 -5.74
N HIS A 86 3.28 11.83 -5.11
CA HIS A 86 3.42 11.57 -3.68
C HIS A 86 4.31 10.35 -3.48
N ALA A 87 5.41 10.53 -2.75
CA ALA A 87 6.29 9.43 -2.37
C ALA A 87 5.57 8.46 -1.40
N PRO A 88 5.89 7.15 -1.44
CA PRO A 88 5.39 6.21 -0.44
C PRO A 88 5.90 6.60 0.95
N LEU A 89 5.14 6.27 2.00
CA LEU A 89 5.60 6.42 3.39
C LEU A 89 6.84 5.59 3.67
N ALA A 90 6.92 4.41 3.05
CA ALA A 90 8.06 3.52 3.12
C ALA A 90 8.08 2.63 1.87
N VAL A 91 9.29 2.25 1.46
CA VAL A 91 9.53 1.18 0.49
C VAL A 91 10.17 0.03 1.25
N VAL A 92 9.54 -1.14 1.23
CA VAL A 92 10.00 -2.32 1.96
C VAL A 92 10.42 -3.38 0.96
N ILE A 93 11.72 -3.66 0.94
CA ILE A 93 12.31 -4.65 0.05
C ILE A 93 12.81 -5.82 0.91
N ALA A 94 12.24 -7.00 0.71
CA ALA A 94 12.69 -8.23 1.37
C ALA A 94 12.98 -9.32 0.33
N PRO A 95 14.23 -9.43 -0.13
CA PRO A 95 14.61 -10.37 -1.18
C PRO A 95 14.21 -11.81 -0.84
N HIS A 96 13.41 -12.41 -1.72
CA HIS A 96 12.90 -13.79 -1.60
C HIS A 96 12.12 -14.10 -0.30
N ASP A 97 11.64 -13.08 0.42
CA ASP A 97 10.91 -13.25 1.68
C ASP A 97 9.70 -12.31 1.75
N ALA A 98 8.75 -12.54 0.83
CA ALA A 98 7.50 -11.80 0.78
C ALA A 98 6.74 -11.80 2.13
N PRO A 99 6.60 -12.92 2.87
CA PRO A 99 5.95 -12.91 4.17
C PRO A 99 6.58 -11.92 5.16
N ARG A 100 7.92 -11.79 5.14
CA ARG A 100 8.62 -10.81 5.97
C ARG A 100 8.41 -9.37 5.48
N ALA A 101 8.38 -9.12 4.17
CA ALA A 101 8.02 -7.80 3.64
C ALA A 101 6.63 -7.37 4.16
N TYR A 102 5.63 -8.23 4.02
CA TYR A 102 4.29 -7.97 4.54
C TYR A 102 4.27 -7.73 6.04
N ALA A 103 4.97 -8.54 6.83
CA ALA A 103 5.05 -8.36 8.29
C ALA A 103 5.70 -7.02 8.68
N MET A 104 6.77 -6.63 8.00
CA MET A 104 7.44 -5.34 8.24
C MET A 104 6.52 -4.17 7.86
N SER A 105 5.89 -4.22 6.70
CA SER A 105 4.98 -3.18 6.23
C SER A 105 3.74 -3.04 7.12
N LEU A 106 3.16 -4.14 7.59
CA LEU A 106 2.09 -4.11 8.59
C LEU A 106 2.58 -3.52 9.92
N GLY A 107 3.82 -3.81 10.32
CA GLY A 107 4.45 -3.22 11.51
C GLY A 107 4.70 -1.71 11.38
N ILE A 108 5.01 -1.21 10.18
CA ILE A 108 5.12 0.22 9.87
C ILE A 108 3.73 0.85 9.88
N ALA A 109 2.77 0.27 9.14
CA ALA A 109 1.39 0.72 9.09
C ALA A 109 0.79 0.88 10.50
N ALA A 110 0.97 -0.13 11.35
CA ALA A 110 0.47 -0.11 12.74
C ALA A 110 1.03 1.04 13.60
N ARG A 111 2.22 1.57 13.27
CA ARG A 111 2.84 2.71 13.97
C ARG A 111 2.46 4.05 13.37
N CYS A 112 2.21 4.09 12.06
CA CYS A 112 1.82 5.31 11.34
C CYS A 112 0.34 5.62 11.50
N LEU A 113 -0.49 4.60 11.67
CA LEU A 113 -1.93 4.77 11.85
C LEU A 113 -2.23 5.34 13.24
N PRO A 114 -3.14 6.33 13.35
CA PRO A 114 -3.47 6.92 14.64
C PRO A 114 -4.08 5.86 15.58
N PRO A 115 -3.89 5.99 16.90
CA PRO A 115 -4.51 5.08 17.86
C PRO A 115 -6.02 5.11 17.69
N MET A 116 -6.64 3.95 17.50
CA MET A 116 -8.10 3.86 17.59
C MET A 116 -8.48 4.12 19.04
N HIS A 117 -8.98 5.32 19.33
CA HIS A 117 -9.44 5.74 20.66
C HIS A 117 -8.31 5.90 21.71
N ALA A 118 -7.38 6.84 21.49
CA ALA A 118 -6.49 7.27 22.57
C ALA A 118 -7.31 7.77 23.78
N PRO A 119 -7.15 7.19 24.99
CA PRO A 119 -7.92 7.63 26.14
C PRO A 119 -7.54 9.05 26.53
N LEU A 120 -8.54 9.91 26.75
CA LEU A 120 -8.35 11.21 27.37
C LEU A 120 -7.80 11.01 28.79
N ARG A 121 -6.59 11.50 29.03
CA ARG A 121 -6.01 11.59 30.38
C ARG A 121 -6.25 12.98 30.93
N VAL A 122 -6.97 13.08 32.06
CA VAL A 122 -7.01 14.29 32.88
C VAL A 122 -5.97 14.12 33.98
N ALA A 123 -5.02 15.05 34.05
CA ALA A 123 -4.17 15.22 35.22
C ALA A 123 -4.82 16.29 36.11
N ALA A 124 -5.02 15.98 37.39
CA ALA A 124 -5.46 16.91 38.42
C ALA A 124 -4.27 17.30 39.29
#